data_AF-A0A1S3INQ0-F1
#
_entry.id   AF-A0A1S3INQ0-F1
#
_cell.length_a   1.000
_cell.length_b   1.000
_cell.length_c   1.000
_cell.angle_alpha   90.00
_cell.angle_beta   90.00
_cell.angle_gamma   90.00
#
_symmetry.space_group_name_H-M   'P 1'
#
loop_
_entity.id
_entity.type
_entity.pdbx_description
1 polymer ?
#
loop_
_entity_poly.entity_id
_entity_poly.type
_entity_poly.pdbx_seq_one_letter_code
_entity_poly.pdbx_strand_id
1 'polypeptide(L)'
;MMFDMLEMLQDLETKSKKESSLKEEEKKQDDELRQLKLKVTKLQQKKKWLQQQLSKESPLQQVDINNIDSLDREEKSELLDAAYAAQQKKLEEMVVLHRLTGISIDHIKPEAIRICWDTSYGGEFFEAFYAEVTRSRDKLTVQHHSLPYFLPINSLITRHLNTDITVFAETVSRYLNVFVEKRQEAVNAEKEFGLYMSKPIAASPSCDVIEFSLKPTMVPGKLHTQLFYNDLLQPLPTEVEVEWRGEEGVLSREDIFRVKQIFLSKSLCSALEELVTKV
;
A
#
# COMPACT_ATOMS: atom_id res chain seq x y z
N MET A 1 -30.40 -35.64 -80.88
CA MET A 1 -29.04 -36.21 -80.95
C MET A 1 -27.95 -35.17 -81.22
N MET A 2 -27.96 -34.42 -82.34
CA MET A 2 -26.89 -33.41 -82.59
C MET A 2 -27.05 -32.13 -81.74
N PHE A 3 -28.30 -31.73 -81.44
CA PHE A 3 -28.62 -30.54 -80.64
C PHE A 3 -28.33 -30.76 -79.14
N ASP A 4 -28.72 -31.92 -78.59
CA ASP A 4 -28.45 -32.30 -77.19
C ASP A 4 -26.95 -32.40 -76.88
N MET A 5 -26.13 -32.81 -77.87
CA MET A 5 -24.67 -32.87 -77.73
C MET A 5 -24.04 -31.49 -77.61
N LEU A 6 -24.58 -30.51 -78.33
CA LEU A 6 -24.05 -29.15 -78.33
C LEU A 6 -24.35 -28.43 -77.01
N GLU A 7 -25.56 -28.64 -76.48
CA GLU A 7 -26.00 -28.10 -75.19
C GLU A 7 -25.18 -28.70 -74.03
N MET A 8 -24.96 -30.02 -74.03
CA MET A 8 -24.07 -30.67 -73.06
C MET A 8 -22.63 -30.15 -73.12
N LEU A 9 -22.11 -29.83 -74.31
CA LEU A 9 -20.76 -29.28 -74.47
C LEU A 9 -20.68 -27.83 -73.94
N GLN A 10 -21.68 -27.00 -74.17
CA GLN A 10 -21.76 -25.64 -73.60
C GLN A 10 -21.88 -25.66 -72.07
N ASP A 11 -22.66 -26.58 -71.52
CA ASP A 11 -22.79 -26.78 -70.07
C ASP A 11 -21.47 -27.25 -69.44
N LEU A 12 -20.74 -28.14 -70.13
CA LEU A 12 -19.41 -28.57 -69.68
C LEU A 12 -18.39 -27.43 -69.76
N GLU A 13 -18.43 -26.60 -70.80
CA GLU A 13 -17.53 -25.45 -70.94
C GLU A 13 -17.78 -24.38 -69.87
N THR A 14 -19.04 -24.07 -69.57
CA THR A 14 -19.39 -23.10 -68.52
C THR A 14 -19.06 -23.62 -67.13
N LYS A 15 -19.28 -24.91 -66.85
CA LYS A 15 -18.82 -25.56 -65.60
C LYS A 15 -17.30 -25.55 -65.47
N SER A 16 -16.58 -25.88 -66.54
CA SER A 16 -15.11 -25.84 -66.57
C SER A 16 -14.55 -24.44 -66.30
N LYS A 17 -15.13 -23.40 -66.94
CA LYS A 17 -14.75 -22.00 -66.70
C LYS A 17 -15.04 -21.53 -65.28
N LYS A 18 -16.15 -21.99 -64.68
CA LYS A 18 -16.52 -21.66 -63.29
C LYS A 18 -15.61 -22.37 -62.28
N GLU A 19 -15.23 -23.62 -62.55
CA GLU A 19 -14.24 -24.32 -61.73
C GLU A 19 -12.84 -23.70 -61.84
N SER A 20 -12.44 -23.22 -63.02
CA SER A 20 -11.14 -22.56 -63.17
C SER A 20 -11.08 -21.23 -62.44
N SER A 21 -12.16 -20.42 -62.47
CA SER A 21 -12.20 -19.16 -61.72
C SER A 21 -12.24 -19.38 -60.20
N LEU A 22 -12.98 -20.39 -59.72
CA LEU A 22 -12.99 -20.77 -58.29
C LEU A 22 -11.61 -21.22 -57.81
N LYS A 23 -10.90 -22.04 -58.61
CA LYS A 23 -9.53 -22.48 -58.29
C LYS A 23 -8.52 -21.34 -58.28
N GLU A 24 -8.67 -20.34 -59.15
CA GLU A 24 -7.83 -19.13 -59.12
C GLU A 24 -8.08 -18.28 -57.88
N GLU A 25 -9.34 -18.13 -57.45
CA GLU A 25 -9.70 -17.40 -56.24
C GLU A 25 -9.17 -18.08 -54.97
N GLU A 26 -9.31 -19.41 -54.86
CA GLU A 26 -8.74 -20.21 -53.77
C GLU A 26 -7.22 -20.09 -53.71
N LYS A 27 -6.54 -20.07 -54.87
CA LYS A 27 -5.10 -19.93 -54.93
C LYS A 27 -4.63 -18.55 -54.48
N LYS A 28 -5.35 -17.47 -54.86
CA LYS A 28 -5.08 -16.11 -54.36
C LYS A 28 -5.28 -16.02 -52.85
N GLN A 29 -6.35 -16.62 -52.32
CA GLN A 29 -6.60 -16.66 -50.88
C GLN A 29 -5.51 -17.44 -50.12
N ASP A 30 -5.05 -18.57 -50.65
CA ASP A 30 -3.95 -19.33 -50.02
C ASP A 30 -2.62 -18.55 -50.06
N ASP A 31 -2.35 -17.82 -51.15
CA ASP A 31 -1.17 -16.96 -51.25
C ASP A 31 -1.23 -15.76 -50.28
N GLU A 32 -2.39 -15.11 -50.12
CA GLU A 32 -2.62 -14.07 -49.11
C GLU A 32 -2.47 -14.63 -47.68
N LEU A 33 -3.02 -15.81 -47.41
CA LEU A 33 -2.92 -16.48 -46.12
C LEU A 33 -1.45 -16.82 -45.79
N ARG A 34 -0.66 -17.25 -46.79
CA ARG A 34 0.78 -17.49 -46.65
C ARG A 34 1.54 -16.21 -46.35
N GLN A 35 1.26 -15.12 -47.09
CA GLN A 35 1.86 -13.81 -46.84
C GLN A 35 1.55 -13.31 -45.42
N LEU A 36 0.30 -13.45 -44.98
CA LEU A 36 -0.12 -13.03 -43.65
C LEU A 36 0.55 -13.87 -42.55
N LYS A 37 0.64 -15.20 -42.73
CA LYS A 37 1.37 -16.09 -41.82
C LYS A 37 2.85 -15.70 -41.69
N LEU A 38 3.50 -15.38 -42.81
CA LEU A 38 4.89 -14.89 -42.81
C LEU A 38 5.03 -13.55 -42.08
N LYS A 39 4.06 -12.64 -42.24
CA LYS A 39 4.06 -11.36 -41.52
C LYS A 39 3.88 -11.57 -40.02
N VAL A 40 2.98 -12.45 -39.61
CA VAL A 40 2.76 -12.80 -38.19
C VAL A 40 4.00 -13.42 -37.57
N THR A 41 4.67 -14.37 -38.24
CA THR A 41 5.90 -14.98 -37.70
C THR A 41 7.03 -13.96 -37.56
N LYS A 42 7.21 -13.06 -38.54
CA LYS A 42 8.17 -11.95 -38.44
C LYS A 42 7.86 -11.02 -37.27
N LEU A 43 6.60 -10.65 -37.07
CA LEU A 43 6.19 -9.78 -35.96
C LEU A 43 6.37 -10.47 -34.60
N GLN A 44 6.10 -11.77 -34.50
CA GLN A 44 6.34 -12.56 -33.29
C GLN A 44 7.84 -12.65 -32.95
N GLN A 45 8.70 -12.83 -33.96
CA GLN A 45 10.15 -12.81 -33.78
C GLN A 45 10.64 -11.42 -33.33
N LYS A 46 10.16 -10.35 -33.98
CA LYS A 46 10.47 -8.96 -33.58
C LYS A 46 10.03 -8.68 -32.14
N LYS A 47 8.83 -9.13 -31.74
CA LYS A 47 8.34 -9.03 -30.35
C LYS A 47 9.26 -9.75 -29.37
N LYS A 48 9.63 -11.01 -29.63
CA LYS A 48 10.53 -11.77 -28.76
C LYS A 48 11.90 -11.11 -28.64
N TRP A 49 12.44 -10.60 -29.74
CA TRP A 49 13.70 -9.87 -29.75
C TRP A 49 13.62 -8.59 -28.91
N LEU A 50 12.57 -7.78 -29.08
CA LEU A 50 12.33 -6.57 -28.27
C LEU A 50 12.18 -6.89 -26.78
N GLN A 51 11.44 -7.95 -26.43
CA GLN A 51 11.30 -8.40 -25.04
C GLN A 51 12.65 -8.80 -24.41
N GLN A 52 13.53 -9.44 -25.19
CA GLN A 52 14.86 -9.80 -24.72
C GLN A 52 15.78 -8.59 -24.55
N GLN A 53 15.66 -7.55 -25.39
CA GLN A 53 16.39 -6.29 -25.20
C GLN A 53 15.92 -5.56 -23.94
N LEU A 54 14.60 -5.43 -23.76
CA LEU A 54 13.99 -4.85 -22.56
C LEU A 54 14.38 -5.56 -21.26
N SER A 55 14.61 -6.88 -21.29
CA SER A 55 15.08 -7.62 -20.11
C SER A 55 16.56 -7.43 -19.77
N LYS A 56 17.37 -6.96 -20.72
CA LYS A 56 18.82 -6.77 -20.56
C LYS A 56 19.17 -5.33 -20.16
N GLU A 57 18.34 -4.37 -20.54
CA GLU A 57 18.51 -2.98 -20.15
C GLU A 57 18.01 -2.78 -18.72
N SER A 58 18.81 -2.08 -17.91
CA SER A 58 18.37 -1.68 -16.57
C SER A 58 17.11 -0.82 -16.68
N PRO A 59 16.17 -0.86 -15.71
CA PRO A 59 14.93 -0.09 -15.80
C PRO A 59 15.13 1.42 -15.99
N LEU A 60 16.34 1.94 -15.77
CA LEU A 60 16.68 3.37 -15.73
C LEU A 60 17.27 3.93 -17.03
N GLN A 61 17.45 3.13 -18.09
CA GLN A 61 17.98 3.64 -19.34
C GLN A 61 16.91 4.35 -20.17
N GLN A 62 17.16 5.63 -20.45
CA GLN A 62 16.43 6.38 -21.47
C GLN A 62 16.58 5.63 -22.80
N VAL A 63 15.45 5.31 -23.43
CA VAL A 63 15.45 4.80 -24.79
C VAL A 63 16.08 5.88 -25.67
N ASP A 64 17.27 5.63 -26.22
CA ASP A 64 17.94 6.56 -27.13
C ASP A 64 17.32 6.42 -28.52
N ILE A 65 16.17 7.06 -28.71
CA ILE A 65 15.31 6.97 -29.90
C ILE A 65 16.04 7.54 -31.15
N ASN A 66 17.09 8.33 -30.94
CA ASN A 66 17.89 8.90 -32.03
C ASN A 66 18.74 7.86 -32.77
N ASN A 67 18.99 6.68 -32.20
CA ASN A 67 19.81 5.63 -32.81
C ASN A 67 19.03 4.66 -33.71
N ILE A 68 17.73 4.90 -33.92
CA ILE A 68 16.89 4.03 -34.76
C ILE A 68 16.64 4.73 -36.11
N ASP A 69 17.62 4.62 -36.99
CA ASP A 69 17.60 5.20 -38.36
C ASP A 69 16.56 4.56 -39.31
N SER A 70 15.88 3.50 -38.87
CA SER A 70 15.02 2.66 -39.72
C SER A 70 13.52 2.90 -39.58
N LEU A 71 13.09 3.98 -38.92
CA LEU A 71 11.68 4.24 -38.60
C LEU A 71 11.16 5.50 -39.30
N ASP A 72 9.92 5.44 -39.78
CA ASP A 72 9.23 6.59 -40.36
C ASP A 72 8.91 7.67 -39.32
N ARG A 73 8.65 8.91 -39.77
CA ARG A 73 8.45 10.07 -38.87
C ARG A 73 7.26 9.88 -37.92
N GLU A 74 6.18 9.25 -38.39
CA GLU A 74 5.00 8.91 -37.59
C GLU A 74 5.32 7.82 -36.55
N GLU A 75 6.01 6.75 -36.95
CA GLU A 75 6.42 5.67 -36.04
C GLU A 75 7.36 6.18 -34.94
N LYS A 76 8.25 7.14 -35.25
CA LYS A 76 9.11 7.79 -34.25
C LYS A 76 8.31 8.62 -33.26
N SER A 77 7.25 9.31 -33.69
CA SER A 77 6.37 10.07 -32.80
C SER A 77 5.59 9.16 -31.86
N GLU A 78 4.98 8.10 -32.39
CA GLU A 78 4.23 7.13 -31.57
C GLU A 78 5.13 6.44 -30.54
N LEU A 79 6.37 6.12 -30.90
CA LEU A 79 7.36 5.54 -29.98
C LEU A 79 7.81 6.53 -28.91
N LEU A 80 8.00 7.80 -29.26
CA LEU A 80 8.30 8.86 -28.29
C LEU A 80 7.17 8.99 -27.27
N ASP A 81 5.92 9.08 -27.74
CA ASP A 81 4.75 9.19 -26.88
C ASP A 81 4.58 7.97 -25.97
N ALA A 82 4.77 6.77 -26.50
CA ALA A 82 4.75 5.54 -25.72
C ALA A 82 5.89 5.48 -24.68
N ALA A 83 7.09 5.94 -25.03
CA ALA A 83 8.23 6.00 -24.12
C ALA A 83 7.99 7.02 -22.98
N TYR A 84 7.46 8.20 -23.30
CA TYR A 84 7.07 9.21 -22.31
C TYR A 84 5.98 8.69 -21.38
N ALA A 85 4.94 8.05 -21.90
CA ALA A 85 3.87 7.46 -21.08
C ALA A 85 4.40 6.37 -20.15
N ALA A 86 5.30 5.50 -20.64
CA ALA A 86 5.93 4.47 -19.82
C ALA A 86 6.82 5.08 -18.72
N GLN A 87 7.59 6.12 -19.05
CA GLN A 87 8.43 6.83 -18.08
C GLN A 87 7.58 7.52 -17.01
N GLN A 88 6.48 8.17 -17.40
CA GLN A 88 5.56 8.81 -16.47
C GLN A 88 4.96 7.79 -15.51
N LYS A 89 4.41 6.68 -16.03
CA LYS A 89 3.86 5.61 -15.20
C LYS A 89 4.90 5.06 -14.21
N LYS A 90 6.14 4.86 -14.66
CA LYS A 90 7.23 4.41 -13.79
C LYS A 90 7.55 5.42 -12.68
N LEU A 91 7.52 6.72 -12.99
CA LEU A 91 7.73 7.77 -11.99
C LEU A 91 6.59 7.77 -10.95
N GLU A 92 5.34 7.62 -11.39
CA GLU A 92 4.17 7.49 -10.52
C GLU A 92 4.31 6.27 -9.59
N GLU A 93 4.69 5.11 -10.12
CA GLU A 93 4.97 3.91 -9.33
C GLU A 93 6.10 4.14 -8.31
N MET A 94 7.17 4.83 -8.72
CA MET A 94 8.29 5.16 -7.82
C MET A 94 7.85 6.08 -6.68
N VAL A 95 6.99 7.07 -6.94
CA VAL A 95 6.43 7.95 -5.89
C VAL A 95 5.60 7.14 -4.89
N VAL A 96 4.75 6.23 -5.38
CA VAL A 96 3.98 5.33 -4.51
C VAL A 96 4.89 4.48 -3.63
N LEU A 97 5.96 3.90 -4.20
CA LEU A 97 6.94 3.10 -3.46
C LEU A 97 7.66 3.91 -2.37
N HIS A 98 8.05 5.16 -2.65
CA HIS A 98 8.68 6.02 -1.64
C HIS A 98 7.73 6.34 -0.50
N ARG A 99 6.44 6.54 -0.79
CA ARG A 99 5.42 6.76 0.23
C ARG A 99 5.27 5.56 1.18
N LEU A 100 5.58 4.34 0.72
CA LEU A 100 5.59 3.15 1.58
C LEU A 100 6.61 3.19 2.72
N THR A 101 7.59 4.09 2.67
CA THR A 101 8.53 4.32 3.77
C THR A 101 7.87 5.01 4.98
N GLY A 102 6.66 5.53 4.82
CA GLY A 102 5.91 6.23 5.87
C GLY A 102 6.31 7.70 6.04
N ILE A 103 7.35 8.18 5.34
CA ILE A 103 7.77 9.58 5.35
C ILE A 103 7.96 10.06 3.91
N SER A 104 7.34 11.18 3.56
CA SER A 104 7.60 11.85 2.29
C SER A 104 7.88 13.33 2.48
N ILE A 105 8.60 13.92 1.54
CA ILE A 105 8.94 15.34 1.54
C ILE A 105 8.48 15.95 0.22
N ASP A 106 7.53 16.88 0.30
CA ASP A 106 7.02 17.62 -0.85
C ASP A 106 7.55 19.05 -0.84
N HIS A 107 7.95 19.53 -2.02
CA HIS A 107 8.38 20.92 -2.17
C HIS A 107 7.17 21.83 -2.38
N ILE A 108 6.93 22.78 -1.47
CA ILE A 108 5.78 23.71 -1.58
C ILE A 108 6.22 25.02 -2.24
N LYS A 109 7.29 25.63 -1.73
CA LYS A 109 7.85 26.92 -2.17
C LYS A 109 9.38 26.85 -2.10
N PRO A 110 10.11 27.74 -2.78
CA PRO A 110 11.59 27.72 -2.78
C PRO A 110 12.25 27.65 -1.40
N GLU A 111 11.60 28.23 -0.37
CA GLU A 111 12.09 28.25 1.01
C GLU A 111 11.22 27.40 1.96
N ALA A 112 10.31 26.57 1.43
CA ALA A 112 9.34 25.81 2.22
C ALA A 112 9.13 24.37 1.70
N ILE A 113 9.29 23.41 2.61
CA ILE A 113 9.00 22.00 2.37
C ILE A 113 7.85 21.53 3.25
N ARG A 114 7.12 20.51 2.80
CA ARG A 114 6.18 19.74 3.62
C ARG A 114 6.80 18.40 3.94
N ILE A 115 6.85 18.05 5.21
CA ILE A 115 7.13 16.68 5.64
C ILE A 115 5.78 16.03 5.92
N CYS A 116 5.53 14.87 5.33
CA CYS A 116 4.33 14.07 5.52
C CYS A 116 4.71 12.75 6.20
N TRP A 117 3.88 12.32 7.15
CA TRP A 117 4.02 11.07 7.89
C TRP A 117 2.77 10.23 7.68
N ASP A 118 2.89 9.17 6.90
CA ASP A 118 1.84 8.17 6.75
C ASP A 118 2.00 7.13 7.86
N THR A 119 0.98 7.00 8.70
CA THR A 119 0.95 6.00 9.77
C THR A 119 0.44 4.66 9.26
N SER A 120 0.89 3.57 9.87
CA SER A 120 0.42 2.23 9.52
C SER A 120 0.16 1.37 10.75
N TYR A 121 -0.82 0.47 10.63
CA TYR A 121 -1.12 -0.54 11.63
C TYR A 121 -1.54 -1.83 10.92
N GLY A 122 -1.00 -2.98 11.36
CA GLY A 122 -1.37 -4.28 10.78
C GLY A 122 -1.05 -4.44 9.28
N GLY A 123 -0.13 -3.62 8.73
CA GLY A 123 0.20 -3.62 7.31
C GLY A 123 -0.70 -2.71 6.44
N GLU A 124 -1.64 -1.98 7.04
CA GLU A 124 -2.51 -1.02 6.35
C GLU A 124 -2.15 0.42 6.72
N PHE A 125 -2.28 1.34 5.76
CA PHE A 125 -2.15 2.78 6.02
C PHE A 125 -3.40 3.32 6.70
N PHE A 126 -3.17 4.21 7.68
CA PHE A 126 -4.25 4.86 8.43
C PHE A 126 -4.35 6.34 8.06
N GLU A 127 -3.85 7.21 8.93
CA GLU A 127 -3.93 8.66 8.75
C GLU A 127 -2.56 9.24 8.44
N ALA A 128 -2.58 10.36 7.73
CA ALA A 128 -1.39 11.10 7.36
C ALA A 128 -1.31 12.40 8.16
N PHE A 129 -0.14 12.66 8.73
CA PHE A 129 0.17 13.92 9.38
C PHE A 129 1.14 14.74 8.53
N TYR A 130 1.16 16.06 8.72
CA TYR A 130 2.11 16.90 8.02
C TYR A 130 2.66 18.02 8.90
N ALA A 131 3.83 18.52 8.50
CA ALA A 131 4.41 19.75 9.02
C ALA A 131 5.06 20.53 7.86
N GLU A 132 4.77 21.82 7.79
CA GLU A 132 5.40 22.75 6.88
C GLU A 132 6.61 23.38 7.55
N VAL A 133 7.77 23.14 6.95
CA VAL A 133 9.05 23.65 7.43
C VAL A 133 9.52 24.74 6.48
N THR A 134 9.77 25.93 7.01
CA THR A 134 10.33 27.06 6.26
C THR A 134 11.73 27.42 6.75
N ARG A 135 12.58 27.85 5.81
CA ARG A 135 13.88 28.42 6.14
C ARG A 135 13.75 29.92 6.37
N SER A 136 14.14 30.39 7.55
CA SER A 136 14.20 31.81 7.89
C SER A 136 15.54 32.10 8.58
N ARG A 137 16.31 33.06 8.04
CA ARG A 137 17.60 33.51 8.60
C ARG A 137 18.53 32.34 8.95
N ASP A 138 18.69 31.42 8.00
CA ASP A 138 19.51 30.19 8.12
C ASP A 138 19.06 29.18 9.17
N LYS A 139 17.82 29.26 9.65
CA LYS A 139 17.21 28.25 10.51
C LYS A 139 15.92 27.71 9.92
N LEU A 140 15.71 26.40 10.10
CA LEU A 140 14.46 25.72 9.81
C LEU A 140 13.47 25.96 10.96
N THR A 141 12.23 26.29 10.61
CA THR A 141 11.13 26.54 11.54
C THR A 141 9.86 25.84 11.06
N VAL A 142 9.06 25.30 11.98
CA VAL A 142 7.74 24.74 11.65
C VAL A 142 6.70 25.86 11.71
N GLN A 143 5.98 26.08 10.61
CA GLN A 143 4.95 27.13 10.52
C GLN A 143 3.54 26.58 10.77
N HIS A 144 3.22 25.47 10.12
CA HIS A 144 1.90 24.81 10.19
C HIS A 144 2.08 23.30 10.32
N HIS A 145 1.24 22.64 11.11
CA HIS A 145 1.25 21.18 11.21
C HIS A 145 -0.12 20.64 11.62
N SER A 146 -0.38 19.37 11.27
CA SER A 146 -1.52 18.61 11.79
C SER A 146 -1.15 17.69 12.96
N LEU A 147 0.10 17.74 13.43
CA LEU A 147 0.61 16.89 14.51
C LEU A 147 -0.22 17.06 15.81
N PRO A 148 -0.57 15.96 16.50
CA PRO A 148 -1.32 16.01 17.75
C PRO A 148 -0.64 16.83 18.86
N TYR A 149 -1.46 17.51 19.68
CA TYR A 149 -0.99 18.47 20.69
C TYR A 149 -0.16 17.85 21.83
N PHE A 150 -0.34 16.55 22.10
CA PHE A 150 0.38 15.84 23.14
C PHE A 150 1.83 15.49 22.76
N LEU A 151 2.17 15.62 21.47
CA LEU A 151 3.54 15.38 21.01
C LEU A 151 4.49 16.46 21.51
N PRO A 152 5.71 16.12 21.93
CA PRO A 152 6.69 17.07 22.44
C PRO A 152 7.39 17.85 21.31
N ILE A 153 6.62 18.41 20.36
CA ILE A 153 7.08 19.01 19.09
C ILE A 153 8.12 20.09 19.33
N ASN A 154 7.89 21.00 20.27
CA ASN A 154 8.83 22.08 20.59
C ASN A 154 10.21 21.55 21.01
N SER A 155 10.23 20.46 21.76
CA SER A 155 11.48 19.82 22.17
C SER A 155 12.19 19.14 20.99
N LEU A 156 11.42 18.49 20.10
CA LEU A 156 11.95 17.82 18.91
C LEU A 156 12.52 18.83 17.90
N ILE A 157 11.83 19.96 17.70
CA ILE A 157 12.29 21.06 16.87
C ILE A 157 13.63 21.59 17.39
N THR A 158 13.71 21.84 18.70
CA THR A 158 14.91 22.42 19.32
C THR A 158 16.11 21.47 19.25
N ARG A 159 15.88 20.17 19.43
CA ARG A 159 16.96 19.16 19.46
C ARG A 159 17.42 18.73 18.07
N HIS A 160 16.48 18.54 17.14
CA HIS A 160 16.75 17.80 15.91
C HIS A 160 16.55 18.62 14.64
N LEU A 161 15.55 19.51 14.54
CA LEU A 161 15.18 20.12 13.24
C LEU A 161 16.34 20.84 12.54
N ASN A 162 17.16 21.58 13.29
CA ASN A 162 18.30 22.33 12.73
C ASN A 162 19.63 21.56 12.79
N THR A 163 19.65 20.37 13.41
CA THR A 163 20.84 19.53 13.55
C THR A 163 20.82 18.42 12.49
N ASP A 164 19.70 17.72 12.42
CA ASP A 164 19.43 16.62 11.51
C ASP A 164 17.91 16.49 11.28
N ILE A 165 17.46 16.90 10.10
CA ILE A 165 16.04 16.87 9.72
C ILE A 165 15.51 15.43 9.58
N THR A 166 16.38 14.48 9.23
CA THR A 166 16.02 13.07 9.10
C THR A 166 15.71 12.49 10.47
N VAL A 167 16.57 12.74 11.46
CA VAL A 167 16.32 12.32 12.85
C VAL A 167 15.05 12.96 13.42
N PHE A 168 14.78 14.22 13.08
CA PHE A 168 13.51 14.86 13.42
C PHE A 168 12.32 14.10 12.82
N ALA A 169 12.35 13.84 11.51
CA ALA A 169 11.26 13.16 10.80
C ALA A 169 11.03 11.72 11.30
N GLU A 170 12.10 10.95 11.49
CA GLU A 170 12.01 9.58 12.01
C GLU A 170 11.47 9.54 13.45
N THR A 171 11.90 10.49 14.30
CA THR A 171 11.44 10.53 15.69
C THR A 171 9.96 10.88 15.77
N VAL A 172 9.48 11.85 14.98
CA VAL A 172 8.06 12.17 14.88
C VAL A 172 7.27 10.97 14.35
N SER A 173 7.77 10.30 13.30
CA SER A 173 7.16 9.09 12.75
C SER A 173 6.95 8.01 13.82
N ARG A 174 7.96 7.79 14.68
CA ARG A 174 7.89 6.80 15.76
C ARG A 174 6.78 7.12 16.76
N TYR A 175 6.68 8.38 17.21
CA TYR A 175 5.60 8.79 18.11
C TYR A 175 4.21 8.58 17.48
N LEU A 176 4.06 8.97 16.21
CA LEU A 176 2.78 8.86 15.50
C LEU A 176 2.36 7.40 15.32
N ASN A 177 3.29 6.53 14.91
CA ASN A 177 2.98 5.10 14.73
C ASN A 177 2.61 4.44 16.05
N VAL A 178 3.34 4.70 17.15
CA VAL A 178 3.01 4.13 18.47
C VAL A 178 1.66 4.64 18.99
N PHE A 179 1.34 5.92 18.76
CA PHE A 179 0.03 6.47 19.08
C PHE A 179 -1.10 5.78 18.30
N VAL A 180 -0.95 5.64 16.98
CA VAL A 180 -1.95 4.99 16.12
C VAL A 180 -2.08 3.51 16.48
N GLU A 181 -0.98 2.84 16.80
CA GLU A 181 -0.96 1.44 17.26
C GLU A 181 -1.82 1.27 18.53
N LYS A 182 -1.56 2.05 19.58
CA LYS A 182 -2.33 2.00 20.83
C LYS A 182 -3.82 2.28 20.61
N ARG A 183 -4.12 3.31 19.80
CA ARG A 183 -5.50 3.69 19.50
C ARG A 183 -6.22 2.59 18.74
N GLN A 184 -5.59 2.03 17.71
CA GLN A 184 -6.19 0.99 16.89
C GLN A 184 -6.32 -0.33 17.66
N GLU A 185 -5.36 -0.62 18.54
CA GLU A 185 -5.45 -1.77 19.42
C GLU A 185 -6.62 -1.67 20.39
N ALA A 186 -6.87 -0.50 20.99
CA ALA A 186 -8.07 -0.28 21.81
C ALA A 186 -9.37 -0.48 21.03
N VAL A 187 -9.45 0.04 19.81
CA VAL A 187 -10.62 -0.15 18.93
C VAL A 187 -10.85 -1.63 18.60
N ASN A 188 -9.78 -2.34 18.25
CA ASN A 188 -9.85 -3.76 17.93
C ASN A 188 -10.22 -4.60 19.16
N ALA A 189 -9.64 -4.28 20.32
CA ALA A 189 -9.95 -4.94 21.57
C ALA A 189 -11.43 -4.80 21.96
N GLU A 190 -12.01 -3.61 21.79
CA GLU A 190 -13.44 -3.41 22.03
C GLU A 190 -14.31 -4.20 21.03
N LYS A 191 -13.91 -4.22 19.76
CA LYS A 191 -14.64 -4.95 18.71
C LYS A 191 -14.64 -6.47 18.94
N GLU A 192 -13.51 -7.03 19.36
CA GLU A 192 -13.34 -8.48 19.54
C GLU A 192 -13.82 -8.96 20.91
N PHE A 193 -13.53 -8.21 21.97
CA PHE A 193 -13.78 -8.62 23.35
C PHE A 193 -14.90 -7.84 24.06
N GLY A 194 -15.61 -6.96 23.35
CA GLY A 194 -16.66 -6.11 23.93
C GLY A 194 -17.78 -6.87 24.67
N LEU A 195 -18.06 -8.12 24.29
CA LEU A 195 -19.01 -8.98 25.00
C LEU A 195 -18.58 -9.31 26.44
N TYR A 196 -17.27 -9.39 26.68
CA TYR A 196 -16.68 -9.63 28.01
C TYR A 196 -16.49 -8.33 28.79
N MET A 197 -16.80 -7.18 28.21
CA MET A 197 -16.61 -5.88 28.85
C MET A 197 -17.89 -5.37 29.50
N SER A 198 -17.72 -4.57 30.54
CA SER A 198 -18.83 -3.91 31.21
C SER A 198 -19.22 -2.57 30.60
N LYS A 199 -18.27 -1.92 29.92
CA LYS A 199 -18.39 -0.65 29.22
C LYS A 199 -17.38 -0.64 28.04
N PRO A 200 -17.58 0.24 27.04
CA PRO A 200 -16.58 0.56 26.03
C PRO A 200 -15.22 0.89 26.65
N ILE A 201 -14.14 0.68 25.89
CA ILE A 201 -12.81 1.04 26.34
C ILE A 201 -12.70 2.57 26.35
N ALA A 202 -12.30 3.13 27.49
CA ALA A 202 -12.05 4.56 27.61
C ALA A 202 -10.57 4.84 27.42
N ALA A 203 -10.21 5.56 26.35
CA ALA A 203 -8.85 6.01 26.11
C ALA A 203 -8.75 7.53 26.26
N SER A 204 -7.66 7.97 26.88
CA SER A 204 -7.20 9.36 26.83
C SER A 204 -6.97 9.81 25.37
N PRO A 205 -7.02 11.13 25.07
CA PRO A 205 -6.77 11.62 23.71
C PRO A 205 -5.35 11.31 23.18
N SER A 206 -4.37 11.16 24.07
CA SER A 206 -2.98 10.76 23.80
C SER A 206 -2.79 9.25 23.76
N CYS A 207 -3.81 8.46 24.14
CA CYS A 207 -3.71 7.04 24.41
C CYS A 207 -2.57 6.69 25.39
N ASP A 208 -2.28 7.59 26.33
CA ASP A 208 -1.32 7.36 27.42
C ASP A 208 -1.96 6.66 28.62
N VAL A 209 -3.27 6.77 28.76
CA VAL A 209 -4.11 6.00 29.68
C VAL A 209 -5.22 5.31 28.92
N ILE A 210 -5.37 4.00 29.16
CA ILE A 210 -6.48 3.17 28.67
C ILE A 210 -7.16 2.48 29.84
N GLU A 211 -8.48 2.64 29.96
CA GLU A 211 -9.29 2.13 31.05
C GLU A 211 -10.42 1.23 30.52
N PHE A 212 -10.59 0.07 31.14
CA PHE A 212 -11.69 -0.84 30.84
C PHE A 212 -12.03 -1.72 32.04
N SER A 213 -13.16 -2.43 31.97
CA SER A 213 -13.58 -3.33 33.03
C SER A 213 -14.15 -4.62 32.45
N LEU A 214 -13.52 -5.75 32.74
CA LEU A 214 -13.92 -7.09 32.30
C LEU A 214 -14.95 -7.69 33.25
N LYS A 215 -15.88 -8.49 32.71
CA LYS A 215 -16.86 -9.30 33.43
C LYS A 215 -16.46 -10.76 33.30
N PRO A 216 -15.92 -11.39 34.36
CA PRO A 216 -15.69 -12.83 34.35
C PRO A 216 -17.01 -13.59 34.16
N THR A 217 -16.99 -14.64 33.34
CA THR A 217 -18.20 -15.43 33.03
C THR A 217 -18.68 -16.27 34.22
N MET A 218 -17.73 -16.74 35.05
CA MET A 218 -18.01 -17.73 36.10
C MET A 218 -18.36 -17.12 37.47
N VAL A 219 -17.99 -15.87 37.73
CA VAL A 219 -18.13 -15.24 39.05
C VAL A 219 -18.73 -13.85 38.98
N PRO A 220 -19.66 -13.49 39.88
CA PRO A 220 -20.26 -12.17 39.92
C PRO A 220 -19.22 -11.14 40.38
N GLY A 221 -18.79 -10.29 39.45
CA GLY A 221 -17.87 -9.20 39.73
C GLY A 221 -17.34 -8.56 38.45
N LYS A 222 -16.45 -7.58 38.62
CA LYS A 222 -15.78 -6.89 37.51
C LYS A 222 -14.31 -6.71 37.84
N LEU A 223 -13.46 -6.96 36.86
CA LEU A 223 -12.04 -6.65 36.94
C LEU A 223 -11.80 -5.31 36.25
N HIS A 224 -11.57 -4.29 37.05
CA HIS A 224 -11.28 -2.95 36.56
C HIS A 224 -9.78 -2.82 36.28
N THR A 225 -9.40 -2.40 35.09
CA THR A 225 -8.02 -2.33 34.65
C THR A 225 -7.73 -0.95 34.04
N GLN A 226 -6.61 -0.36 34.47
CA GLN A 226 -6.04 0.86 33.90
C GLN A 226 -4.62 0.58 33.44
N LEU A 227 -4.33 0.94 32.19
CA LEU A 227 -3.02 0.81 31.56
C LEU A 227 -2.40 2.20 31.42
N PHE A 228 -1.19 2.37 31.90
CA PHE A 228 -0.45 3.63 31.86
C PHE A 228 0.79 3.50 30.97
N TYR A 229 0.90 4.37 29.98
CA TYR A 229 1.98 4.46 29.01
C TYR A 229 2.78 5.74 29.24
N ASN A 230 3.59 5.73 30.31
CA ASN A 230 4.41 6.88 30.69
C ASN A 230 5.47 7.23 29.63
N ASP A 231 5.92 6.25 28.85
CA ASP A 231 6.71 6.46 27.64
C ASP A 231 5.83 6.34 26.39
N LEU A 232 5.58 7.48 25.73
CA LEU A 232 4.78 7.54 24.50
C LEU A 232 5.44 6.83 23.31
N LEU A 233 6.73 6.48 23.39
CA LEU A 233 7.43 5.71 22.35
C LEU A 233 7.38 4.20 22.57
N GLN A 234 6.86 3.73 23.71
CA GLN A 234 6.70 2.29 23.97
C GLN A 234 5.29 1.85 23.56
N PRO A 235 5.16 0.75 22.79
CA PRO A 235 3.85 0.21 22.44
C PRO A 235 3.18 -0.51 23.62
N LEU A 236 3.98 -0.99 24.59
CA LEU A 236 3.50 -1.68 25.79
C LEU A 236 3.31 -0.72 26.97
N PRO A 237 2.36 -1.01 27.89
CA PRO A 237 2.17 -0.20 29.07
C PRO A 237 3.37 -0.32 30.00
N THR A 238 3.70 0.79 30.67
CA THR A 238 4.78 0.86 31.66
C THR A 238 4.28 0.47 33.05
N GLU A 239 3.00 0.76 33.32
CA GLU A 239 2.37 0.51 34.60
C GLU A 239 0.92 0.04 34.38
N VAL A 240 0.48 -0.86 35.25
CA VAL A 240 -0.85 -1.49 35.16
C VAL A 240 -1.48 -1.55 36.55
N GLU A 241 -2.63 -0.91 36.67
CA GLU A 241 -3.49 -1.00 37.84
C GLU A 241 -4.65 -1.92 37.56
N VAL A 242 -4.92 -2.82 38.51
CA VAL A 242 -5.99 -3.81 38.42
C VAL A 242 -6.67 -3.87 39.78
N GLU A 243 -7.99 -3.68 39.76
CA GLU A 243 -8.85 -3.68 40.94
C GLU A 243 -10.00 -4.67 40.74
N TRP A 244 -10.17 -5.60 41.69
CA TRP A 244 -11.32 -6.49 41.72
C TRP A 244 -12.51 -5.81 42.40
N ARG A 245 -13.63 -5.70 41.67
CA ARG A 245 -14.90 -5.18 42.18
C ARG A 245 -15.93 -6.31 42.19
N GLY A 246 -15.87 -7.17 43.20
CA GLY A 246 -16.77 -8.31 43.41
C GLY A 246 -16.69 -8.82 44.83
N GLU A 247 -17.17 -10.03 45.10
CA GLU A 247 -17.09 -10.65 46.42
C GLU A 247 -15.62 -10.83 46.87
N GLU A 248 -15.34 -10.50 48.14
CA GLU A 248 -14.00 -10.62 48.72
C GLU A 248 -13.56 -12.09 48.77
N GLY A 249 -12.31 -12.37 48.41
CA GLY A 249 -11.73 -13.71 48.42
C GLY A 249 -11.92 -14.54 47.15
N VAL A 250 -12.64 -14.03 46.14
CA VAL A 250 -12.83 -14.72 44.85
C VAL A 250 -11.58 -14.68 43.97
N LEU A 251 -10.87 -13.54 43.92
CA LEU A 251 -9.57 -13.42 43.27
C LEU A 251 -8.49 -13.24 44.33
N SER A 252 -7.44 -14.05 44.24
CA SER A 252 -6.27 -13.93 45.09
C SER A 252 -5.40 -12.74 44.66
N ARG A 253 -4.48 -12.32 45.53
CA ARG A 253 -3.49 -11.28 45.16
C ARG A 253 -2.57 -11.78 44.05
N GLU A 254 -2.30 -13.08 44.02
CA GLU A 254 -1.52 -13.76 42.99
C GLU A 254 -2.21 -13.70 41.62
N ASP A 255 -3.54 -13.85 41.57
CA ASP A 255 -4.31 -13.75 40.32
C ASP A 255 -4.25 -12.33 39.75
N ILE A 256 -4.46 -11.32 40.60
CA ILE A 256 -4.36 -9.90 40.22
C ILE A 256 -2.93 -9.59 39.73
N PHE A 257 -1.91 -10.09 40.43
CA PHE A 257 -0.52 -9.93 40.02
C PHE A 257 -0.26 -10.57 38.64
N ARG A 258 -0.79 -11.77 38.40
CA ARG A 258 -0.65 -12.45 37.11
C ARG A 258 -1.30 -11.66 35.97
N VAL A 259 -2.49 -11.11 36.18
CA VAL A 259 -3.16 -10.26 35.18
C VAL A 259 -2.30 -9.03 34.86
N LYS A 260 -1.74 -8.36 35.86
CA LYS A 260 -0.82 -7.23 35.66
C LYS A 260 0.37 -7.61 34.80
N GLN A 261 1.00 -8.76 35.06
CA GLN A 261 2.16 -9.23 34.28
C GLN A 261 1.81 -9.54 32.82
N ILE A 262 0.60 -10.04 32.55
CA ILE A 262 0.14 -10.29 31.18
C ILE A 262 0.06 -8.98 30.39
N PHE A 263 -0.59 -7.94 30.94
CA PHE A 263 -0.69 -6.65 30.26
C PHE A 263 0.66 -5.91 30.13
N LEU A 264 1.60 -6.11 31.05
CA LEU A 264 2.95 -5.53 30.95
C LEU A 264 3.81 -6.19 29.87
N SER A 265 3.53 -7.45 29.50
CA SER A 265 4.38 -8.23 28.60
C SER A 265 3.78 -8.45 27.20
N LYS A 266 2.50 -8.11 27.01
CA LYS A 266 1.76 -8.34 25.76
C LYS A 266 0.95 -7.12 25.36
N SER A 267 0.67 -7.05 24.07
CA SER A 267 -0.26 -6.08 23.52
C SER A 267 -1.67 -6.28 24.12
N LEU A 268 -2.49 -5.23 24.17
CA LEU A 268 -3.84 -5.27 24.75
C LEU A 268 -4.71 -6.40 24.17
N CYS A 269 -4.73 -6.58 22.84
CA CYS A 269 -5.54 -7.64 22.22
C CYS A 269 -5.04 -9.04 22.63
N SER A 270 -3.72 -9.29 22.55
CA SER A 270 -3.15 -10.59 22.92
C SER A 270 -3.29 -10.89 24.43
N ALA A 271 -3.23 -9.86 25.28
CA ALA A 271 -3.46 -9.99 26.70
C ALA A 271 -4.92 -10.38 27.00
N LEU A 272 -5.88 -9.73 26.33
CA LEU A 272 -7.30 -10.05 26.47
C LEU A 272 -7.63 -11.44 25.94
N GLU A 273 -7.06 -11.84 24.80
CA GLU A 273 -7.21 -13.19 24.24
C GLU A 273 -6.77 -14.25 25.26
N GLU A 274 -5.59 -14.09 25.88
CA GLU A 274 -5.10 -15.02 26.89
C GLU A 274 -6.01 -15.07 28.13
N LEU A 275 -6.54 -13.93 28.57
CA LEU A 275 -7.42 -13.86 29.73
C LEU A 275 -8.78 -14.49 29.45
N VAL A 276 -9.35 -14.28 28.27
CA VAL A 276 -10.65 -14.84 27.89
C VAL A 276 -10.55 -16.34 27.60
N THR A 277 -9.45 -16.81 27.01
CA THR A 277 -9.28 -18.25 26.67
C THR A 277 -9.02 -19.12 27.90
N LYS A 278 -8.59 -18.53 29.03
CA LYS A 278 -8.29 -19.23 30.29
C LYS A 278 -9.40 -19.14 31.34
N VAL A 279 -10.53 -18.49 31.03
CA VAL A 279 -11.72 -18.33 31.89
C VAL A 279 -12.87 -19.16 31.34
#